data_AF-A0A1H4NY03-F1
#
_entry.id   AF-A0A1H4NY03-F1
#
_cell.length_a   1.000
_cell.length_b   1.000
_cell.length_c   1.000
_cell.angle_alpha   90.00
_cell.angle_beta   90.00
_cell.angle_gamma   90.00
#
_symmetry.space_group_name_H-M   'P 1'
#
loop_
_entity.id
_entity.type
_entity.pdbx_description
1 polymer ?
#
loop_
_entity_poly.entity_id
_entity_poly.type
_entity_poly.pdbx_seq_one_letter_code
_entity_poly.pdbx_strand_id
1 'polypeptide(L)'
;MLNARALCPQVTTSLKPGTITSTVHVDDVHVGLPGLPVIDIAGLTATSTSTCTGTSGSATMTLKIAGVQVTVPTQPNSTIPLAGGGRIVVNEQKPVPGSDFGLAETAVHIVQPG
;
A
#
# COMPACT_ATOMS: atom_id res chain seq x y z
N MET A 1 -11.38 -8.63 14.10
CA MET A 1 -10.64 -9.75 13.48
C MET A 1 -9.96 -9.25 12.22
N LEU A 2 -8.68 -9.56 12.03
CA LEU A 2 -7.91 -9.26 10.82
C LEU A 2 -7.79 -10.57 10.04
N ASN A 3 -8.41 -10.66 8.86
CA ASN A 3 -8.29 -11.79 7.96
C ASN A 3 -7.74 -11.28 6.63
N ALA A 4 -6.59 -11.78 6.21
CA ALA A 4 -6.04 -11.52 4.89
C ALA A 4 -5.74 -12.89 4.25
N ARG A 5 -6.39 -13.20 3.13
CA ARG A 5 -6.08 -14.43 2.40
C ARG A 5 -5.05 -14.11 1.34
N ALA A 6 -3.97 -14.89 1.30
CA ALA A 6 -2.89 -14.78 0.32
C ALA A 6 -2.21 -13.39 0.25
N LEU A 7 -1.50 -13.01 1.32
CA LEU A 7 -0.45 -12.00 1.21
C LEU A 7 0.76 -12.64 0.49
N CYS A 8 0.81 -12.51 -0.83
CA CYS A 8 1.93 -12.94 -1.65
C CYS A 8 2.75 -11.71 -2.09
N PRO A 9 3.60 -11.14 -1.21
CA PRO A 9 4.48 -10.04 -1.61
C PRO A 9 5.49 -10.55 -2.65
N GLN A 10 5.34 -10.16 -3.91
CA GLN A 10 6.26 -10.53 -4.98
C GLN A 10 7.23 -9.39 -5.30
N VAL A 11 8.24 -9.21 -4.46
CA VAL A 11 9.27 -8.19 -4.70
C VAL A 11 10.21 -8.66 -5.83
N THR A 12 10.10 -8.04 -7.01
CA THR A 12 10.94 -8.36 -8.17
C THR A 12 12.01 -7.29 -8.38
N THR A 13 13.17 -7.44 -7.75
CA THR A 13 14.30 -6.53 -7.96
C THR A 13 15.06 -6.90 -9.25
N SER A 14 14.90 -6.13 -10.31
CA SER A 14 15.67 -6.31 -11.54
C SER A 14 16.80 -5.28 -11.62
N LEU A 15 18.04 -5.72 -11.43
CA LEU A 15 19.24 -4.91 -11.65
C LEU A 15 19.51 -4.74 -13.16
N LYS A 16 18.60 -4.08 -13.89
CA LYS A 16 19.04 -3.30 -15.05
C LYS A 16 19.87 -2.12 -14.51
N PRO A 17 20.89 -1.61 -15.24
CA PRO A 17 21.84 -0.67 -14.65
C PRO A 17 21.10 0.53 -14.03
N GLY A 18 21.05 0.57 -12.70
CA GLY A 18 20.45 1.66 -11.93
C GLY A 18 18.93 1.67 -11.79
N THR A 19 18.20 0.55 -11.92
CA THR A 19 16.75 0.49 -11.62
C THR A 19 16.44 -0.62 -10.61
N ILE A 20 15.53 -0.36 -9.67
CA ILE A 20 14.99 -1.34 -8.72
C ILE A 20 13.48 -1.22 -8.78
N THR A 21 12.79 -2.31 -9.08
CA THR A 21 11.32 -2.37 -9.04
C THR A 21 10.88 -3.25 -7.88
N SER A 22 9.76 -2.91 -7.27
CA SER A 22 9.05 -3.72 -6.28
C SER A 22 7.59 -3.76 -6.70
N THR A 23 6.96 -4.90 -6.48
CA THR A 23 5.55 -5.11 -6.77
C THR A 23 4.94 -5.91 -5.62
N VAL A 24 3.84 -5.44 -5.08
CA VAL A 24 3.14 -6.11 -3.99
C VAL A 24 1.73 -6.40 -4.46
N HIS A 25 1.36 -7.67 -4.39
CA HIS A 25 0.02 -8.14 -4.70
C HIS A 25 -0.66 -8.66 -3.43
N VAL A 26 -1.91 -8.24 -3.23
CA VAL A 26 -2.77 -8.76 -2.18
C VAL A 26 -4.15 -9.02 -2.75
N ASP A 27 -4.60 -10.27 -2.67
CA ASP A 27 -5.86 -10.71 -3.28
C ASP A 27 -7.06 -10.18 -2.51
N ASP A 28 -7.16 -10.50 -1.21
CA ASP A 28 -8.17 -9.96 -0.33
C ASP A 28 -7.64 -9.62 1.07
N VAL A 29 -8.14 -8.52 1.61
CA VAL A 29 -7.96 -8.14 3.02
C VAL A 29 -9.30 -7.71 3.58
N HIS A 30 -9.67 -8.30 4.70
CA HIS A 30 -10.82 -7.92 5.49
C HIS A 30 -10.38 -7.50 6.90
N VAL A 31 -10.65 -6.24 7.24
CA VAL A 31 -10.28 -5.65 8.53
C VAL A 31 -11.54 -5.21 9.26
N GLY A 32 -11.83 -5.90 10.36
CA GLY A 32 -12.85 -5.48 11.34
C GLY A 32 -12.19 -5.16 12.68
N LEU A 33 -11.83 -3.90 12.90
CA LEU A 33 -11.23 -3.42 14.16
C LEU A 33 -12.26 -2.63 14.98
N PRO A 34 -12.29 -2.78 16.33
CA PRO A 34 -13.15 -1.96 17.18
C PRO A 34 -12.85 -0.46 16.99
N GLY A 35 -13.90 0.35 16.83
CA GLY A 35 -13.78 1.80 16.63
C GLY A 35 -13.47 2.24 15.20
N LEU A 36 -13.29 1.31 14.26
CA LEU A 36 -13.17 1.59 12.83
C LEU A 36 -14.29 0.91 12.03
N PRO A 37 -14.74 1.51 10.91
CA PRO A 37 -15.60 0.81 9.97
C PRO A 37 -14.89 -0.43 9.43
N VAL A 38 -15.66 -1.42 9.00
CA VAL A 38 -15.12 -2.58 8.26
C VAL A 38 -14.46 -2.10 6.98
N ILE A 39 -13.24 -2.57 6.72
CA ILE A 39 -12.46 -2.24 5.53
C ILE A 39 -12.26 -3.52 4.72
N ASP A 40 -12.71 -3.49 3.47
CA ASP A 40 -12.51 -4.56 2.51
C ASP A 40 -11.61 -4.06 1.38
N ILE A 41 -10.54 -4.80 1.11
CA ILE A 41 -9.61 -4.53 0.02
C ILE A 41 -9.56 -5.76 -0.86
N ALA A 42 -9.63 -5.55 -2.18
CA ALA A 42 -9.52 -6.63 -3.15
C ALA A 42 -8.65 -6.23 -4.34
N GLY A 43 -7.86 -7.19 -4.84
CA GLY A 43 -7.03 -7.05 -6.03
C GLY A 43 -6.01 -5.91 -5.92
N LEU A 44 -5.41 -5.74 -4.74
CA LEU A 44 -4.40 -4.72 -4.52
C LEU A 44 -3.13 -5.06 -5.28
N THR A 45 -2.71 -4.13 -6.13
CA THR A 45 -1.39 -4.13 -6.76
C THR A 45 -0.74 -2.79 -6.47
N ALA A 46 0.36 -2.81 -5.73
CA ALA A 46 1.22 -1.65 -5.53
C ALA A 46 2.56 -1.88 -6.23
N THR A 47 3.11 -0.82 -6.81
CA THR A 47 4.43 -0.82 -7.41
C THR A 47 5.25 0.35 -6.90
N SER A 48 6.55 0.07 -6.74
CA SER A 48 7.59 1.07 -6.54
C SER A 48 8.70 0.84 -7.55
N THR A 49 9.24 1.90 -8.11
CA THR A 49 10.43 1.88 -8.96
C THR A 49 11.38 2.97 -8.50
N SER A 50 12.58 2.56 -8.10
CA SER A 50 13.69 3.44 -7.78
C SER A 50 14.68 3.44 -8.93
N THR A 51 15.16 4.62 -9.31
CA THR A 51 16.21 4.78 -10.32
C THR A 51 17.30 5.71 -9.79
N CYS A 52 18.44 5.77 -10.47
CA CYS A 52 19.50 6.74 -10.15
C CYS A 52 19.05 8.21 -10.19
N THR A 53 17.95 8.52 -10.88
CA THR A 53 17.48 9.89 -11.12
C THR A 53 16.20 10.25 -10.36
N GLY A 54 15.58 9.28 -9.69
CA GLY A 54 14.32 9.50 -9.00
C GLY A 54 13.51 8.23 -8.78
N THR A 55 12.34 8.41 -8.18
CA THR A 55 11.46 7.32 -7.77
C THR A 55 10.07 7.51 -8.35
N SER A 56 9.40 6.41 -8.67
CA SER A 56 8.02 6.40 -9.14
C SER A 56 7.28 5.21 -8.54
N GLY A 57 5.96 5.23 -8.61
CA GLY A 57 5.15 4.15 -8.09
C GLY A 57 3.69 4.33 -8.48
N SER A 58 2.92 3.26 -8.32
CA SER A 58 1.48 3.31 -8.53
C SER A 58 0.78 2.29 -7.64
N ALA A 59 -0.48 2.55 -7.31
CA ALA A 59 -1.32 1.54 -6.70
C ALA A 59 -2.69 1.48 -7.34
N THR A 60 -3.21 0.26 -7.42
CA THR A 60 -4.58 -0.02 -7.87
C THR A 60 -5.19 -1.05 -6.94
N MET A 61 -6.44 -0.86 -6.56
CA MET A 61 -7.21 -1.80 -5.76
C MET A 61 -8.69 -1.45 -5.83
N THR A 62 -9.53 -2.39 -5.41
CA THR A 62 -10.90 -2.09 -4.98
C THR A 62 -10.91 -1.90 -3.47
N LEU A 63 -11.36 -0.74 -2.99
CA LEU A 63 -11.53 -0.44 -1.57
C LEU A 63 -13.00 -0.22 -1.25
N LYS A 64 -13.49 -0.89 -0.21
CA LYS A 64 -14.79 -0.59 0.41
C LYS A 64 -14.61 -0.30 1.88
N ILE A 65 -15.30 0.74 2.35
CA ILE A 65 -15.35 1.13 3.76
C ILE A 65 -16.82 1.10 4.18
N ALA A 66 -17.15 0.32 5.21
CA ALA A 66 -18.53 0.07 5.62
C ALA A 66 -19.44 -0.38 4.46
N GLY A 67 -18.89 -1.15 3.51
CA GLY A 67 -19.60 -1.63 2.32
C GLY A 67 -19.70 -0.61 1.17
N VAL A 68 -19.31 0.65 1.37
CA VAL A 68 -19.32 1.69 0.33
C VAL A 68 -17.99 1.73 -0.41
N GLN A 69 -18.04 1.70 -1.74
CA GLN A 69 -16.82 1.80 -2.56
C GLN A 69 -16.20 3.18 -2.45
N VAL A 70 -14.88 3.21 -2.24
CA VAL A 70 -14.10 4.43 -2.08
C VAL A 70 -13.08 4.52 -3.21
N THR A 71 -12.98 5.69 -3.84
CA THR A 71 -11.97 5.95 -4.86
C THR A 71 -10.60 6.01 -4.22
N VAL A 72 -9.70 5.17 -4.69
CA VAL A 72 -8.31 5.12 -4.23
C VAL A 72 -7.43 5.92 -5.20
N PRO A 73 -6.69 6.93 -4.73
CA PRO A 73 -5.73 7.62 -5.60
C PRO A 73 -4.61 6.65 -6.01
N THR A 74 -4.17 6.76 -7.26
CA THR A 74 -3.17 5.84 -7.82
C THR A 74 -1.73 6.23 -7.47
N GLN A 75 -1.51 7.44 -6.97
CA GLN A 75 -0.19 7.94 -6.59
C GLN A 75 0.33 7.25 -5.31
N PRO A 76 1.65 7.07 -5.17
CA PRO A 76 2.23 6.55 -3.92
C PRO A 76 2.03 7.53 -2.75
N ASN A 77 2.10 7.01 -1.53
CA ASN A 77 1.88 7.76 -0.28
C ASN A 77 0.51 8.43 -0.16
N SER A 78 -0.49 7.88 -0.84
CA SER A 78 -1.85 8.42 -0.83
C SER A 78 -2.53 8.14 0.50
N THR A 79 -3.28 9.11 1.04
CA THR A 79 -3.97 8.97 2.32
C THR A 79 -5.48 9.03 2.13
N ILE A 80 -6.19 8.08 2.72
CA ILE A 80 -7.65 8.01 2.75
C ILE A 80 -8.11 8.12 4.21
N PRO A 81 -8.85 9.17 4.59
CA PRO A 81 -9.33 9.31 5.96
C PRO A 81 -10.39 8.27 6.29
N LEU A 82 -10.40 7.79 7.53
CA LEU A 82 -11.41 6.90 8.08
C LEU A 82 -12.29 7.64 9.08
N ALA A 83 -13.57 7.27 9.13
CA ALA A 83 -14.44 7.67 10.22
C ALA A 83 -13.84 7.19 11.55
N GLY A 84 -13.92 8.03 12.59
CA GLY A 84 -13.30 7.77 13.89
C GLY A 84 -11.87 8.29 14.02
N GLY A 85 -11.34 9.02 13.03
CA GLY A 85 -10.05 9.73 13.09
C GLY A 85 -8.84 8.93 12.61
N GLY A 86 -9.07 7.71 12.10
CA GLY A 86 -8.03 6.89 11.48
C GLY A 86 -7.73 7.31 10.05
N ARG A 87 -6.76 6.65 9.44
CA ARG A 87 -6.45 6.80 8.01
C ARG A 87 -5.86 5.52 7.44
N ILE A 88 -6.03 5.33 6.15
CA ILE A 88 -5.33 4.33 5.35
C ILE A 88 -4.28 5.07 4.53
N VAL A 89 -3.03 4.62 4.59
CA VAL A 89 -1.96 5.05 3.68
C VAL A 89 -1.78 3.95 2.64
N VAL A 90 -1.86 4.32 1.37
CA VAL A 90 -1.77 3.44 0.20
C VAL A 90 -0.43 3.64 -0.49
N ASN A 91 0.24 2.53 -0.77
CA ASN A 91 1.55 2.48 -1.41
C ASN A 91 2.52 3.45 -0.75
N GLU A 92 2.70 3.28 0.56
CA GLU A 92 3.65 4.05 1.34
C GLU A 92 5.07 3.70 0.88
N GLN A 93 5.81 4.69 0.42
CA GLN A 93 7.17 4.52 -0.08
C GLN A 93 8.10 5.46 0.68
N LYS A 94 9.08 4.88 1.37
CA LYS A 94 10.05 5.61 2.19
C LYS A 94 11.47 5.26 1.77
N PRO A 95 12.37 6.25 1.66
CA PRO A 95 13.80 5.98 1.52
C PRO A 95 14.31 5.13 2.70
N VAL A 96 15.15 4.16 2.41
CA VAL A 96 15.84 3.35 3.42
C VAL A 96 17.10 4.11 3.87
N PRO A 97 17.22 4.47 5.16
CA PRO A 97 18.42 5.15 5.65
C PRO A 97 19.69 4.34 5.37
N GLY A 98 20.74 5.00 4.86
CA GLY A 98 22.01 4.36 4.53
C GLY A 98 22.07 3.66 3.18
N SER A 99 21.03 3.79 2.35
CA SER A 99 21.01 3.30 0.97
C SER A 99 20.79 4.44 -0.01
N ASP A 100 21.64 4.54 -1.04
CA ASP A 100 21.56 5.62 -2.04
C ASP A 100 20.24 5.61 -2.83
N PHE A 101 19.69 4.42 -3.10
CA PHE A 101 18.47 4.23 -3.90
C PHE A 101 17.44 3.28 -3.27
N GLY A 102 17.57 2.97 -1.98
CA GLY A 102 16.74 1.98 -1.31
C GLY A 102 15.36 2.55 -1.00
N LEU A 103 14.30 1.82 -1.35
CA LEU A 103 12.92 2.15 -1.00
C LEU A 103 12.29 1.01 -0.21
N ALA A 104 11.71 1.35 0.94
CA ALA A 104 10.78 0.50 1.65
C ALA A 104 9.37 0.81 1.14
N GLU A 105 8.68 -0.22 0.66
CA GLU A 105 7.30 -0.14 0.16
C GLU A 105 6.35 -0.86 1.12
N THR A 106 5.22 -0.24 1.43
CA THR A 106 4.10 -0.88 2.12
C THR A 106 2.82 -0.61 1.34
N ALA A 107 2.21 -1.68 0.82
CA ALA A 107 1.07 -1.54 -0.08
C ALA A 107 -0.15 -0.89 0.59
N VAL A 108 -0.44 -1.27 1.84
CA VAL A 108 -1.49 -0.68 2.69
C VAL A 108 -1.02 -0.60 4.14
N HIS A 109 -1.20 0.55 4.76
CA HIS A 109 -0.93 0.79 6.19
C HIS A 109 -2.12 1.50 6.83
N ILE A 110 -2.77 0.84 7.80
CA ILE A 110 -3.93 1.38 8.52
C ILE A 110 -3.44 1.99 9.83
N VAL A 111 -3.79 3.25 10.07
CA VAL A 111 -3.47 4.01 11.28
C VAL A 111 -4.76 4.30 12.03
N GLN A 112 -4.82 3.88 13.30
CA GLN A 112 -5.91 4.21 14.21
C GLN A 112 -5.49 5.36 15.13
N PRO A 113 -6.39 6.30 15.49
CA PRO A 113 -6.12 7.26 16.54
C PRO A 113 -6.13 6.54 17.88
N GLY A 114 -5.14 6.87 18.72
CA GLY A 114 -5.03 6.37 20.09
C GLY A 114 -6.08 6.97 21.02
#